data_AF-A0A7K3W7I5-F1
#
_entry.id   AF-A0A7K3W7I5-F1
#
_cell.length_a   1.000
_cell.length_b   1.000
_cell.length_c   1.000
_cell.angle_alpha   90.00
_cell.angle_beta   90.00
_cell.angle_gamma   90.00
#
_symmetry.space_group_name_H-M   'P 1'
#
loop_
_entity.id
_entity.type
_entity.pdbx_description
1 polymer ?
#
loop_
_entity_poly.entity_id
_entity_poly.type
_entity_poly.pdbx_seq_one_letter_code
_entity_poly.pdbx_strand_id
1 'polypeptide(L)'
;MHNTNVTVADQNTVINSNVALFDSQYLNAISTFAQIMAQGTATVPKHLQGNQADCMAVAMQAAQWQMNPFAVAQKTHLINGVLGYEAQLVNAVISRSGVLASRFEYEWYGPWEKVVGKFHIRKGDKGEYRVPGWTLADEAGIGIIISATLKGEDKPRELDLLLAQARTRNSTLWADDPRQQLAYL
;
A
#
# COMPACT_ATOMS: atom_id res chain seq x y z
N MET A 1 -4.87 53.57 -21.21
CA MET A 1 -4.24 52.25 -21.05
C MET A 1 -3.19 52.40 -19.95
N HIS A 2 -3.51 52.10 -18.70
CA HIS A 2 -3.24 50.81 -18.04
C HIS A 2 -1.80 50.32 -18.28
N ASN A 3 -0.94 50.33 -17.27
CA ASN A 3 -0.89 49.20 -16.34
C ASN A 3 -0.03 49.52 -15.11
N THR A 4 -0.66 49.48 -13.94
CA THR A 4 -0.02 49.43 -12.63
C THR A 4 0.54 48.02 -12.46
N ASN A 5 1.86 47.90 -12.31
CA ASN A 5 2.49 46.62 -11.99
C ASN A 5 2.03 46.18 -10.60
N VAL A 6 1.18 45.16 -10.56
CA VAL A 6 0.79 44.44 -9.35
C VAL A 6 2.03 43.71 -8.85
N THR A 7 2.51 44.11 -7.67
CA THR A 7 3.49 43.33 -6.90
C THR A 7 2.85 42.00 -6.54
N VAL A 8 3.33 40.93 -7.16
CA VAL A 8 3.04 39.55 -6.75
C VAL A 8 3.63 39.39 -5.36
N ALA A 9 2.79 39.50 -4.33
CA ALA A 9 3.19 39.19 -2.97
C ALA A 9 3.47 37.69 -2.88
N ASP A 10 4.69 37.37 -2.44
CA ASP A 10 5.18 36.04 -2.10
C ASP A 10 4.15 35.24 -1.29
N GLN A 11 3.53 34.23 -1.91
CA GLN A 11 2.89 33.13 -1.20
C GLN A 11 3.85 31.94 -1.09
N ASN A 12 4.97 32.15 -0.42
CA ASN A 12 5.78 31.08 0.13
C ASN A 12 5.45 30.89 1.62
N THR A 13 4.18 30.58 1.89
CA THR A 13 3.81 29.97 3.17
C THR A 13 4.01 28.48 3.00
N VAL A 14 5.01 27.92 3.68
CA VAL A 14 5.05 26.48 3.95
C VAL A 14 3.88 26.18 4.88
N ILE A 15 2.68 26.02 4.30
CA ILE A 15 1.50 25.60 5.03
C ILE A 15 1.78 24.15 5.39
N ASN A 16 1.81 23.86 6.69
CA ASN A 16 1.86 22.50 7.19
C ASN A 16 0.71 21.74 6.52
N SER A 17 1.02 20.77 5.65
CA SER A 17 0.07 20.18 4.68
C SER A 17 -1.23 19.69 5.33
N ASN A 18 -1.12 19.28 6.60
CA ASN A 18 -2.23 18.84 7.43
C ASN A 18 -3.19 19.99 7.81
N VAL A 19 -2.69 21.19 8.09
CA VAL A 19 -3.52 22.37 8.43
C VAL A 19 -4.24 22.91 7.19
N ALA A 20 -3.59 22.89 6.02
CA ALA A 20 -4.22 23.26 4.75
C ALA A 20 -5.39 22.34 4.39
N LEU A 21 -5.27 21.05 4.71
CA LEU A 21 -6.27 20.04 4.33
C LEU A 21 -7.63 20.26 5.00
N PHE A 22 -7.65 20.87 6.19
CA PHE A 22 -8.86 21.14 6.96
C PHE A 22 -9.43 22.55 6.72
N ASP A 23 -8.81 23.35 5.86
CA ASP A 23 -9.43 24.59 5.39
C ASP A 23 -10.67 24.28 4.54
N SER A 24 -11.72 25.09 4.70
CA SER A 24 -13.03 24.83 4.10
C SER A 24 -12.98 24.80 2.57
N GLN A 25 -12.09 25.57 1.94
CA GLN A 25 -11.95 25.57 0.48
C GLN A 25 -11.33 24.25 0.01
N TYR A 26 -10.31 23.76 0.71
CA TYR A 26 -9.67 22.48 0.39
C TYR A 26 -10.60 21.30 0.66
N LEU A 27 -11.36 21.32 1.75
CA LEU A 27 -12.36 20.28 2.05
C LEU A 27 -13.45 20.23 0.96
N ASN A 28 -13.91 21.37 0.48
CA ASN A 28 -14.87 21.42 -0.63
C ASN A 28 -14.26 20.86 -1.93
N ALA A 29 -13.03 21.24 -2.27
CA ALA A 29 -12.35 20.72 -3.45
C ALA A 29 -12.15 19.20 -3.39
N ILE A 30 -11.75 18.67 -2.24
CA ILE A 30 -11.61 17.22 -2.04
C ILE A 30 -12.98 16.53 -2.07
N SER A 31 -14.02 17.13 -1.52
CA SER A 31 -15.39 16.59 -1.59
C SER A 31 -15.87 16.46 -3.04
N THR A 32 -15.66 17.48 -3.87
CA THR A 32 -15.97 17.42 -5.31
C THR A 32 -15.14 16.35 -6.02
N PHE A 33 -13.84 16.27 -5.73
CA PHE A 33 -12.98 15.24 -6.29
C PHE A 33 -13.46 13.83 -5.91
N ALA A 34 -13.84 13.62 -4.64
CA ALA A 34 -14.37 12.37 -4.15
C ALA A 34 -15.69 11.97 -4.83
N GLN A 35 -16.55 12.94 -5.13
CA GLN A 35 -17.78 12.70 -5.89
C GLN A 35 -17.49 12.19 -7.30
N ILE A 36 -16.47 12.74 -7.98
CA ILE A 36 -16.02 12.26 -9.30
C ILE A 36 -15.41 10.86 -9.16
N MET A 37 -14.57 10.66 -8.15
CA MET A 37 -13.91 9.38 -7.88
C MET A 37 -14.92 8.26 -7.64
N ALA A 38 -15.98 8.50 -6.87
CA ALA A 38 -17.04 7.52 -6.61
C ALA A 38 -17.80 7.07 -7.87
N GLN A 39 -17.74 7.83 -8.98
CA GLN A 39 -18.34 7.46 -10.27
C GLN A 39 -17.42 6.58 -11.14
N GLY A 40 -16.15 6.41 -10.76
CA GLY A 40 -15.20 5.59 -11.50
C GLY A 40 -15.57 4.11 -11.45
N THR A 41 -15.72 3.46 -12.61
CA THR A 41 -16.11 2.04 -12.68
C THR A 41 -14.92 1.09 -12.84
N ALA A 42 -13.95 1.45 -13.67
CA ALA A 42 -12.78 0.62 -13.96
C ALA A 42 -11.58 0.94 -13.06
N THR A 43 -11.43 2.20 -12.65
CA THR A 43 -10.25 2.71 -11.95
C THR A 43 -10.39 2.76 -10.44
N VAL A 44 -11.59 2.49 -9.91
CA VAL A 44 -11.92 2.54 -8.49
C VAL A 44 -12.51 1.19 -8.05
N PRO A 45 -12.04 0.59 -6.94
CA PRO A 45 -12.56 -0.69 -6.46
C PRO A 45 -14.05 -0.66 -6.13
N LYS A 46 -14.71 -1.81 -6.28
CA LYS A 46 -16.16 -1.95 -6.06
C LYS A 46 -16.65 -1.43 -4.71
N HIS A 47 -15.85 -1.55 -3.64
CA HIS A 47 -16.24 -1.09 -2.31
C HIS A 47 -16.21 0.44 -2.14
N LEU A 48 -15.58 1.17 -3.06
CA LEU A 48 -15.56 2.65 -3.08
C LEU A 48 -16.54 3.23 -4.10
N GLN A 49 -17.04 2.44 -5.06
CA GLN A 49 -17.98 2.88 -6.08
C GLN A 49 -19.30 3.33 -5.45
N GLY A 50 -19.75 4.53 -5.80
CA GLY A 50 -20.94 5.16 -5.22
C GLY A 50 -20.77 5.63 -3.77
N ASN A 51 -19.63 5.39 -3.12
CA ASN A 51 -19.36 5.79 -1.75
C ASN A 51 -18.45 7.02 -1.72
N GLN A 52 -19.07 8.20 -1.75
CA GLN A 52 -18.34 9.47 -1.74
C GLN A 52 -17.57 9.70 -0.43
N ALA A 53 -18.10 9.24 0.71
CA ALA A 53 -17.44 9.44 2.01
C ALA A 53 -16.12 8.67 2.10
N ASP A 54 -16.10 7.40 1.70
CA ASP A 54 -14.87 6.61 1.71
C ASP A 54 -13.90 7.07 0.61
N CYS A 55 -14.40 7.48 -0.57
CA CYS A 55 -13.57 8.14 -1.59
C CYS A 55 -12.91 9.43 -1.05
N MET A 56 -13.63 10.22 -0.25
CA MET A 56 -13.10 11.43 0.37
C MET A 56 -12.00 11.09 1.39
N ALA A 57 -12.24 10.10 2.27
CA ALA A 57 -11.24 9.65 3.22
C ALA A 57 -9.94 9.18 2.51
N VAL A 58 -10.07 8.40 1.44
CA VAL A 58 -8.94 7.95 0.63
C VAL A 58 -8.23 9.11 -0.07
N ALA A 59 -8.96 10.08 -0.63
CA ALA A 59 -8.38 11.25 -1.27
C ALA A 59 -7.62 12.14 -0.27
N MET A 60 -8.17 12.34 0.93
CA MET A 60 -7.48 13.04 2.02
C MET A 60 -6.20 12.31 2.44
N GLN A 61 -6.26 10.99 2.59
CA GLN A 61 -5.08 10.19 2.95
C GLN A 61 -4.00 10.25 1.87
N ALA A 62 -4.41 10.16 0.59
CA ALA A 62 -3.52 10.29 -0.55
C ALA A 62 -2.85 11.68 -0.60
N ALA A 63 -3.58 12.75 -0.28
CA ALA A 63 -3.03 14.09 -0.18
C ALA A 63 -1.97 14.20 0.94
N GLN A 64 -2.21 13.61 2.11
CA GLN A 64 -1.23 13.56 3.20
C GLN A 64 0.04 12.80 2.80
N TRP A 65 -0.10 11.70 2.05
CA TRP A 65 1.03 10.95 1.50
C TRP A 65 1.63 11.57 0.24
N GLN A 66 1.02 12.65 -0.28
CA GLN A 66 1.34 13.28 -1.55
C GLN A 66 1.42 12.26 -2.71
N MET A 67 0.42 11.39 -2.77
CA MET A 67 0.25 10.36 -3.79
C MET A 67 -1.03 10.58 -4.59
N ASN A 68 -1.13 9.94 -5.75
CA ASN A 68 -2.35 10.00 -6.58
C ASN A 68 -3.50 9.25 -5.88
N PRO A 69 -4.67 9.88 -5.63
CA PRO A 69 -5.81 9.25 -4.96
C PRO A 69 -6.34 7.98 -5.64
N PHE A 70 -6.32 7.91 -6.97
CA PHE A 70 -6.78 6.71 -7.69
C PHE A 70 -5.81 5.55 -7.49
N ALA A 71 -4.50 5.81 -7.50
CA ALA A 71 -3.49 4.79 -7.24
C ALA A 71 -3.57 4.28 -5.79
N VAL A 72 -3.82 5.18 -4.83
CA VAL A 72 -4.05 4.82 -3.43
C VAL A 72 -5.32 3.96 -3.29
N ALA A 73 -6.43 4.36 -3.90
CA ALA A 73 -7.68 3.61 -3.86
C ALA A 73 -7.55 2.19 -4.42
N GLN A 74 -6.84 2.01 -5.53
CA GLN A 74 -6.61 0.69 -6.12
C GLN A 74 -5.88 -0.28 -5.20
N LYS A 75 -5.25 0.23 -4.14
CA LYS A 75 -4.53 -0.52 -3.12
C LYS A 75 -5.25 -0.55 -1.78
N THR A 76 -6.58 -0.39 -1.79
CA THR A 76 -7.45 -0.55 -0.63
C THR A 76 -8.21 -1.88 -0.69
N HIS A 77 -8.54 -2.41 0.48
CA HIS A 77 -9.36 -3.61 0.63
C HIS A 77 -10.23 -3.50 1.90
N LEU A 78 -11.28 -4.33 2.00
CA LEU A 78 -12.12 -4.40 3.20
C LEU A 78 -11.84 -5.69 3.97
N ILE A 79 -11.63 -5.56 5.27
CA ILE A 79 -11.59 -6.68 6.22
C ILE A 79 -12.65 -6.42 7.30
N ASN A 80 -13.67 -7.27 7.36
CA ASN A 80 -14.77 -7.12 8.32
C ASN A 80 -15.41 -5.72 8.32
N GLY A 81 -15.53 -5.10 7.14
CA GLY A 81 -16.10 -3.76 6.96
C GLY A 81 -15.13 -2.61 7.25
N VAL A 82 -13.89 -2.88 7.66
CA VAL A 82 -12.86 -1.87 7.87
C VAL A 82 -11.99 -1.74 6.63
N LEU A 83 -11.77 -0.50 6.18
CA LEU A 83 -10.87 -0.19 5.06
C LEU A 83 -9.41 -0.33 5.51
N GLY A 84 -8.67 -1.17 4.80
CA GLY A 84 -7.23 -1.35 4.94
C GLY A 84 -6.49 -0.95 3.66
N TYR A 85 -5.20 -0.67 3.80
CA TYR A 85 -4.29 -0.41 2.69
C TYR A 85 -3.36 -1.60 2.51
N GLU A 86 -3.07 -1.99 1.27
CA GLU A 86 -2.11 -3.04 0.97
C GLU A 86 -0.70 -2.64 1.42
N ALA A 87 0.06 -3.59 1.95
CA ALA A 87 1.43 -3.33 2.43
C ALA A 87 2.34 -2.77 1.33
N GLN A 88 2.11 -3.11 0.05
CA GLN A 88 2.82 -2.51 -1.08
C GLN A 88 2.71 -0.98 -1.12
N LEU A 89 1.51 -0.46 -0.85
CA LEU A 89 1.27 0.97 -0.78
C LEU A 89 1.93 1.58 0.46
N VAL A 90 1.79 0.93 1.63
CA VAL A 90 2.42 1.41 2.88
C VAL A 90 3.94 1.47 2.75
N ASN A 91 4.56 0.48 2.11
CA ASN A 91 5.99 0.47 1.80
C ASN A 91 6.38 1.65 0.89
N ALA A 92 5.60 1.93 -0.15
CA ALA A 92 5.83 3.09 -1.02
C ALA A 92 5.73 4.42 -0.25
N VAL A 93 4.77 4.53 0.68
CA VAL A 93 4.60 5.70 1.56
C VAL A 93 5.83 5.88 2.45
N ILE A 94 6.29 4.83 3.14
CA ILE A 94 7.46 4.90 4.02
C ILE A 94 8.72 5.26 3.21
N SER A 95 8.92 4.60 2.07
CA SER A 95 10.05 4.86 1.17
C SER A 95 10.07 6.32 0.67
N ARG A 96 8.90 6.94 0.48
CA ARG A 96 8.77 8.34 0.03
C ARG A 96 8.82 9.36 1.18
N SER A 97 8.49 8.95 2.40
CA SER A 97 8.41 9.83 3.58
C SER A 97 9.72 10.55 3.91
N GLY A 98 10.84 10.03 3.40
CA GLY A 98 12.17 10.54 3.70
C GLY A 98 12.66 10.18 5.10
N VAL A 99 11.97 9.28 5.83
CA VAL A 99 12.42 8.78 7.14
C VAL A 99 13.58 7.80 7.02
N LEU A 100 13.66 7.06 5.91
CA LEU A 100 14.72 6.09 5.66
C LEU A 100 15.94 6.74 5.01
N ALA A 101 17.13 6.27 5.39
CA ALA A 101 18.41 6.58 4.73
C ALA A 101 18.65 5.70 3.50
N SER A 102 18.12 4.48 3.51
CA SER A 102 18.14 3.51 2.41
C SER A 102 16.72 3.04 2.06
N ARG A 103 16.58 2.27 0.97
CA ARG A 103 15.32 1.53 0.73
C ARG A 103 15.30 0.29 1.63
N PHE A 104 14.13 -0.33 1.76
CA PHE A 104 14.05 -1.67 2.35
C PHE A 104 14.90 -2.64 1.54
N GLU A 105 15.72 -3.40 2.25
CA GLU A 105 16.50 -4.51 1.72
C GLU A 105 15.84 -5.82 2.16
N TYR A 106 15.88 -6.81 1.27
CA TYR A 106 15.19 -8.07 1.43
C TYR A 106 16.17 -9.21 1.16
N GLU A 107 16.39 -10.05 2.16
CA GLU A 107 17.22 -11.25 2.05
C GLU A 107 16.36 -12.48 2.35
N TRP A 108 16.05 -13.24 1.30
CA TRP A 108 15.35 -14.51 1.44
C TRP A 108 16.35 -15.63 1.73
N TYR A 109 16.08 -16.41 2.78
CA TYR A 109 16.93 -17.53 3.18
C TYR A 109 16.14 -18.83 3.31
N GLY A 110 16.87 -19.94 3.37
CA GLY A 110 16.32 -21.27 3.51
C GLY A 110 15.96 -21.96 2.18
N PRO A 111 15.50 -23.21 2.24
CA PRO A 111 15.28 -24.08 1.08
C PRO A 111 13.98 -23.74 0.31
N TRP A 112 13.92 -22.55 -0.28
CA TRP A 112 12.76 -22.06 -1.04
C TRP A 112 12.31 -22.98 -2.17
N GLU A 113 13.19 -23.82 -2.72
CA GLU A 113 12.89 -24.84 -3.73
C GLU A 113 11.87 -25.89 -3.26
N LYS A 114 11.66 -26.03 -1.95
CA LYS A 114 10.62 -26.89 -1.37
C LYS A 114 9.22 -26.28 -1.43
N VAL A 115 9.12 -24.98 -1.69
CA VAL A 115 7.87 -24.20 -1.62
C VAL A 115 7.56 -23.57 -2.97
N VAL A 116 8.51 -22.84 -3.55
CA VAL A 116 8.31 -22.11 -4.82
C VAL A 116 8.00 -23.08 -5.95
N GLY A 117 6.91 -22.80 -6.66
CA GLY A 117 6.44 -23.64 -7.77
C GLY A 117 5.79 -24.97 -7.35
N LYS A 118 5.63 -25.22 -6.05
CA LYS A 118 4.92 -26.40 -5.53
C LYS A 118 3.47 -26.04 -5.26
N PHE A 119 2.58 -26.33 -6.19
CA PHE A 119 1.16 -26.06 -6.01
C PHE A 119 0.29 -27.19 -6.56
N HIS A 120 -0.93 -27.26 -6.05
CA HIS A 120 -1.99 -28.06 -6.64
C HIS A 120 -2.98 -27.14 -7.35
N ILE A 121 -3.45 -27.59 -8.52
CA ILE A 121 -4.55 -26.92 -9.22
C ILE A 121 -5.86 -27.49 -8.69
N ARG A 122 -6.75 -26.61 -8.23
CA ARG A 122 -8.11 -26.95 -7.84
C ARG A 122 -9.09 -26.27 -8.78
N LYS A 123 -10.24 -26.90 -8.97
CA LYS A 123 -11.38 -26.33 -9.71
C LYS A 123 -12.39 -25.78 -8.72
N GLY A 124 -12.85 -24.56 -8.94
CA GLY A 124 -13.97 -23.96 -8.23
C GLY A 124 -14.95 -23.31 -9.21
N ASP A 125 -15.99 -22.70 -8.67
CA ASP A 125 -17.10 -22.13 -9.45
C ASP A 125 -16.66 -21.02 -10.44
N LYS A 126 -15.49 -20.41 -10.19
CA LYS A 126 -14.91 -19.33 -11.00
C LYS A 126 -13.76 -19.78 -11.90
N GLY A 127 -13.50 -21.09 -11.99
CA GLY A 127 -12.43 -21.67 -12.79
C GLY A 127 -11.35 -22.36 -11.95
N GLU A 128 -10.19 -22.56 -12.58
CA GLU A 128 -9.02 -23.18 -11.94
C GLU A 128 -8.26 -22.15 -11.09
N TYR A 129 -7.85 -22.57 -9.89
CA TYR A 129 -7.01 -21.77 -9.00
C TYR A 129 -5.94 -22.65 -8.35
N ARG A 130 -4.81 -22.03 -8.00
CA ARG A 130 -3.68 -22.71 -7.37
C ARG A 130 -3.75 -22.60 -5.86
N VAL A 131 -3.41 -23.68 -5.18
CA VAL A 131 -3.24 -23.74 -3.72
C VAL A 131 -1.85 -24.26 -3.38
N PRO A 132 -1.26 -23.84 -2.24
CA PRO A 132 0.02 -24.37 -1.79
C PRO A 132 0.04 -25.90 -1.81
N GLY A 133 1.09 -26.47 -2.42
CA GLY A 133 1.31 -27.91 -2.55
C GLY A 133 2.40 -28.45 -1.62
N TRP A 134 2.87 -27.62 -0.69
CA TRP A 134 3.84 -27.98 0.35
C TRP A 134 3.15 -28.04 1.71
N THR A 135 3.85 -28.61 2.69
CA THR A 135 3.41 -28.75 4.07
C THR A 135 4.17 -27.79 4.99
N LEU A 136 3.71 -27.63 6.24
CA LEU A 136 4.41 -26.81 7.23
C LEU A 136 5.84 -27.33 7.51
N ALA A 137 6.09 -28.63 7.38
CA ALA A 137 7.42 -29.21 7.55
C ALA A 137 8.39 -28.76 6.44
N ASP A 138 7.87 -28.51 5.23
CA ASP A 138 8.67 -28.01 4.10
C ASP A 138 9.10 -26.55 4.29
N GLU A 139 8.41 -25.81 5.16
CA GLU A 139 8.71 -24.41 5.49
C GLU A 139 9.81 -24.27 6.55
N ALA A 140 10.27 -25.37 7.13
CA ALA A 140 11.28 -25.35 8.18
C ALA A 140 12.56 -24.65 7.71
N GLY A 141 12.92 -23.57 8.41
CA GLY A 141 14.10 -22.76 8.11
C GLY A 141 13.96 -21.85 6.88
N ILE A 142 12.77 -21.69 6.31
CA ILE A 142 12.48 -20.73 5.24
C ILE A 142 12.02 -19.42 5.84
N GLY A 143 12.63 -18.32 5.43
CA GLY A 143 12.26 -17.00 5.90
C GLY A 143 12.81 -15.87 5.06
N ILE A 144 12.61 -14.67 5.57
CA ILE A 144 13.09 -13.42 5.00
C ILE A 144 13.64 -12.54 6.12
N ILE A 145 14.78 -11.91 5.88
CA ILE A 145 15.26 -10.78 6.67
C ILE A 145 14.92 -9.52 5.89
N ILE A 146 14.21 -8.60 6.54
CA ILE A 146 13.87 -7.29 5.99
C ILE A 146 14.62 -6.26 6.81
N SER A 147 15.40 -5.40 6.16
CA SER A 147 16.17 -4.37 6.85
C SER A 147 15.99 -2.99 6.22
N ALA A 148 16.12 -1.95 7.05
CA ALA A 148 16.20 -0.57 6.59
C ALA A 148 16.90 0.30 7.64
N THR A 149 17.65 1.29 7.20
CA THR A 149 18.32 2.25 8.10
C THR A 149 17.49 3.52 8.18
N LEU A 150 17.18 3.99 9.39
CA LEU A 150 16.55 5.29 9.59
C LEU A 150 17.59 6.41 9.43
N LYS A 151 17.15 7.59 8.99
CA LYS A 151 18.04 8.76 8.97
C LYS A 151 18.52 9.10 10.38
N GLY A 152 19.83 9.24 10.52
CA GLY A 152 20.48 9.52 11.80
C GLY A 152 20.86 8.28 12.61
N GLU A 153 20.54 7.07 12.13
CA GLU A 153 21.02 5.82 12.70
C GLU A 153 22.19 5.27 11.88
N ASP A 154 23.22 4.74 12.57
CA ASP A 154 24.40 4.13 11.92
C ASP A 154 24.19 2.65 11.57
N LYS A 155 23.17 2.01 12.17
CA LYS A 155 22.89 0.59 12.01
C LYS A 155 21.49 0.37 11.43
N PRO A 156 21.31 -0.60 10.54
CA PRO A 156 19.99 -0.96 10.05
C PRO A 156 19.15 -1.54 11.19
N ARG A 157 17.84 -1.35 11.08
CA ARG A 157 16.86 -2.14 11.82
C ARG A 157 16.52 -3.36 10.98
N GLU A 158 16.42 -4.51 11.64
CA GLU A 158 16.18 -5.79 10.98
C GLU A 158 14.96 -6.48 11.57
N LEU A 159 14.19 -7.11 10.69
CA LEU A 159 13.10 -8.01 11.02
C LEU A 159 13.36 -9.35 10.34
N ASP A 160 13.55 -10.39 11.13
CA ASP A 160 13.59 -11.77 10.66
C ASP A 160 12.19 -12.39 10.78
N LEU A 161 11.65 -12.87 9.66
CA LEU A 161 10.32 -13.45 9.55
C LEU A 161 10.38 -14.81 8.84
N LEU A 162 9.99 -15.85 9.56
CA LEU A 162 9.83 -17.19 9.01
C LEU A 162 8.53 -17.31 8.21
N LEU A 163 8.57 -18.06 7.11
CA LEU A 163 7.37 -18.40 6.32
C LEU A 163 6.29 -19.08 7.18
N ALA A 164 6.71 -19.91 8.14
CA ALA A 164 5.83 -20.60 9.07
C ALA A 164 5.06 -19.66 10.02
N GLN A 165 5.54 -18.42 10.25
CA GLN A 165 4.84 -17.43 11.06
C GLN A 165 3.64 -16.82 10.32
N ALA A 166 3.63 -16.87 8.98
CA ALA A 166 2.55 -16.37 8.14
C ALA A 166 1.33 -17.32 8.15
N ARG A 167 0.59 -17.36 9.26
CA ARG A 167 -0.54 -18.30 9.44
C ARG A 167 -1.74 -18.01 8.53
N THR A 168 -2.07 -16.74 8.33
CA THR A 168 -3.24 -16.34 7.52
C THR A 168 -2.83 -16.19 6.06
N ARG A 169 -3.30 -17.07 5.18
CA ARG A 169 -2.93 -17.11 3.75
C ARG A 169 -4.15 -17.09 2.83
N ASN A 170 -4.87 -15.97 2.83
CA ASN A 170 -6.16 -15.83 2.13
C ASN A 170 -6.06 -15.58 0.62
N SER A 171 -4.85 -15.39 0.09
CA SER A 171 -4.61 -15.13 -1.33
C SER A 171 -4.09 -16.38 -2.04
N THR A 172 -4.58 -16.65 -3.26
CA THR A 172 -4.02 -17.69 -4.13
C THR A 172 -2.56 -17.40 -4.50
N LEU A 173 -2.14 -16.13 -4.42
CA LEU A 173 -0.75 -15.72 -4.63
C LEU A 173 0.21 -16.37 -3.63
N TRP A 174 -0.26 -16.86 -2.49
CA TRP A 174 0.59 -17.67 -1.62
C TRP A 174 1.11 -18.90 -2.33
N ALA A 175 0.34 -19.51 -3.24
CA ALA A 175 0.78 -20.65 -4.04
C ALA A 175 1.68 -20.24 -5.24
N ASP A 176 1.39 -19.09 -5.85
CA ASP A 176 2.10 -18.62 -7.05
C ASP A 176 3.45 -17.99 -6.73
N ASP A 177 3.48 -17.08 -5.75
CA ASP A 177 4.67 -16.35 -5.34
C ASP A 177 4.67 -16.12 -3.80
N PRO A 178 5.02 -17.17 -3.03
CA PRO A 178 5.09 -17.07 -1.57
C PRO A 178 6.19 -16.11 -1.10
N ARG A 179 7.23 -15.85 -1.91
CA ARG A 179 8.31 -14.89 -1.56
C ARG A 179 7.77 -13.48 -1.54
N GLN A 180 7.04 -13.12 -2.59
CA GLN A 180 6.40 -11.82 -2.69
C GLN A 180 5.35 -11.64 -1.59
N GLN A 181 4.54 -12.66 -1.30
CA GLN A 181 3.56 -12.57 -0.20
C GLN A 181 4.22 -12.36 1.17
N LEU A 182 5.31 -13.07 1.46
CA LEU A 182 6.03 -12.95 2.74
C LEU A 182 6.70 -11.57 2.91
N ALA A 183 7.20 -10.98 1.82
CA ALA A 183 7.80 -9.63 1.85
C ALA A 183 6.79 -8.50 2.08
N TYR A 184 5.49 -8.79 1.98
CA TYR A 184 4.40 -7.82 2.12
C TYR A 184 3.49 -8.07 3.34
N LEU A 185 3.96 -8.87 4.32
CA LEU A 185 3.27 -9.08 5.58
C LEU A 185 3.47 -7.94 6.58
#